data_AF-A0A956QN73-F1
#
_entry.id   AF-A0A956QN73-F1
#
_cell.length_a   1.000
_cell.length_b   1.000
_cell.length_c   1.000
_cell.angle_alpha   90.00
_cell.angle_beta   90.00
_cell.angle_gamma   90.00
#
_symmetry.space_group_name_H-M   'P 1'
#
loop_
_entity.id
_entity.type
_entity.pdbx_description
1 polymer ?
#
loop_
_entity_poly.entity_id
_entity_poly.type
_entity_poly.pdbx_seq_one_letter_code
_entity_poly.pdbx_strand_id
1 'polypeptide(L)'
;VLCFAPPETAEVPEGSLHPVTVIDGVVRGIADYGNKMGIPTVAGGVVFHPDYVANPLVYCGCLGILPRGGHPTGAREGDRVVVVGGRTGRDGLGGATFSSMEMDVSTAVTFSTAVQIGNPIVEKLVGEALLVARDQGLYAAVTDCGAGGLSSAVGEMAGELGAVVQLETVPTKYPGLLPWELWLSEAQERMVFAVADQHWDAFEAVFTDHGVEAVTIGRFGNQGRLRLVYGELEVADLATDFLHHGIPRQRRQAEWQAPAARPESLPEVEAGQALLKLLADPNLSSRQPVVAYYDSEVQGGTAGKPEPTADGSVLVPLELQAQADPPAAVLGLGMCPHRSASDPRLMAWMAVDEAVRNAVVKGADPDQIALLDNFCWGNPRLPDRLGALVRCCQGCYEASMAYRAPWVSGKDSLNNEFKTADGSRKAIPGTLLIHALGRLPRVSLTVPNRLQKAGNALYVVGETAEELGDSAYLR
;
A
#
# COMPACT_ATOMS: atom_id res chain seq x y z
N VAL A 1 -3.30 -6.17 4.14
CA VAL A 1 -3.16 -7.61 3.85
C VAL A 1 -1.73 -8.02 4.14
N LEU A 2 -1.52 -9.19 4.75
CA LEU A 2 -0.22 -9.63 5.26
C LEU A 2 0.17 -10.99 4.66
N CYS A 3 1.39 -11.14 4.19
CA CYS A 3 1.90 -12.41 3.66
C CYS A 3 3.15 -12.85 4.43
N PHE A 4 3.12 -14.06 4.97
CA PHE A 4 4.18 -14.59 5.83
C PHE A 4 4.51 -16.03 5.47
N ALA A 5 5.66 -16.52 5.93
CA ALA A 5 5.85 -17.97 6.03
C ALA A 5 5.01 -18.54 7.19
N PRO A 6 4.59 -19.82 7.12
CA PRO A 6 3.81 -20.45 8.19
C PRO A 6 4.51 -20.35 9.56
N PRO A 7 3.77 -20.14 10.68
CA PRO A 7 4.34 -20.06 12.01
C PRO A 7 5.17 -21.30 12.43
N GLU A 8 4.84 -22.47 11.88
CA GLU A 8 5.49 -23.75 12.09
C GLU A 8 6.76 -23.97 11.24
N THR A 9 7.19 -22.97 10.48
CA THR A 9 8.40 -23.03 9.65
C THR A 9 9.62 -23.37 10.51
N ALA A 10 10.22 -24.54 10.28
CA ALA A 10 11.36 -25.02 11.07
C ALA A 10 12.70 -24.40 10.63
N GLU A 11 12.88 -24.20 9.32
CA GLU A 11 14.12 -23.68 8.74
C GLU A 11 13.96 -22.21 8.35
N VAL A 12 14.73 -21.34 8.99
CA VAL A 12 14.77 -19.91 8.69
C VAL A 12 16.16 -19.58 8.12
N PRO A 13 16.26 -18.91 6.95
CA PRO A 13 17.54 -18.52 6.39
C PRO A 13 18.37 -17.67 7.36
N GLU A 14 19.69 -17.86 7.35
CA GLU A 14 20.61 -17.05 8.15
C GLU A 14 20.39 -15.56 7.89
N GLY A 15 20.34 -14.74 8.95
CA GLY A 15 20.08 -13.31 8.86
C GLY A 15 18.59 -12.94 8.78
N SER A 16 17.68 -13.90 8.63
CA SER A 16 16.23 -13.67 8.67
C SER A 16 15.66 -13.86 10.09
N LEU A 17 14.56 -13.18 10.39
CA LEU A 17 13.83 -13.37 11.65
C LEU A 17 12.82 -14.52 11.51
N HIS A 18 12.55 -15.22 12.61
CA HIS A 18 11.55 -16.28 12.62
C HIS A 18 10.14 -15.72 12.31
N PRO A 19 9.29 -16.42 11.53
CA PRO A 19 7.97 -15.91 11.12
C PRO A 19 7.09 -15.44 12.28
N VAL A 20 7.08 -16.16 13.41
CA VAL A 20 6.33 -15.76 14.62
C VAL A 20 6.75 -14.37 15.11
N THR A 21 8.04 -14.06 15.12
CA THR A 21 8.56 -12.74 15.53
C THR A 21 8.13 -11.65 14.55
N VAL A 22 8.21 -11.93 13.25
CA VAL A 22 7.80 -11.01 12.19
C VAL A 22 6.30 -10.72 12.28
N ILE A 23 5.47 -11.75 12.44
CA ILE A 23 4.01 -11.63 12.56
C ILE A 23 3.66 -10.76 13.76
N ASP A 24 4.19 -11.05 14.95
CA ASP A 24 3.91 -10.27 16.16
C ASP A 24 4.32 -8.80 16.00
N GLY A 25 5.53 -8.55 15.48
CA GLY A 25 6.03 -7.20 15.24
C GLY A 25 5.19 -6.39 14.25
N VAL A 26 4.84 -6.98 13.11
CA VAL A 26 4.03 -6.32 12.07
C VAL A 26 2.62 -6.03 12.57
N VAL A 27 1.96 -7.01 13.19
CA VAL A 27 0.60 -6.83 13.72
C VAL A 27 0.57 -5.74 14.78
N ARG A 28 1.53 -5.73 15.70
CA ARG A 28 1.62 -4.66 16.71
C ARG A 28 1.92 -3.30 16.10
N GLY A 29 2.80 -3.23 15.10
CA GLY A 29 3.13 -1.98 14.42
C GLY A 29 1.93 -1.36 13.71
N ILE A 30 1.15 -2.17 12.99
CA ILE A 30 -0.09 -1.71 12.32
C ILE A 30 -1.10 -1.23 13.35
N ALA A 31 -1.30 -2.00 14.44
CA ALA A 31 -2.21 -1.61 15.51
C ALA A 31 -1.77 -0.32 16.20
N ASP A 32 -0.47 -0.15 16.47
CA ASP A 32 0.07 1.03 17.12
C ASP A 32 -0.22 2.30 16.31
N TYR A 33 -0.01 2.25 14.99
CA TYR A 33 -0.23 3.38 14.11
C TYR A 33 -1.71 3.65 13.86
N GLY A 34 -2.45 2.65 13.35
CA GLY A 34 -3.84 2.81 12.93
C GLY A 34 -4.78 3.19 14.08
N ASN A 35 -4.61 2.55 15.25
CA ASN A 35 -5.47 2.82 16.40
C ASN A 35 -5.25 4.24 16.94
N LYS A 36 -4.00 4.72 17.01
CA LYS A 36 -3.69 6.10 17.47
C LYS A 36 -4.09 7.17 16.46
N MET A 37 -4.05 6.85 15.16
CA MET A 37 -4.60 7.71 14.11
C MET A 37 -6.13 7.83 14.17
N GLY A 38 -6.80 6.88 14.82
CA GLY A 38 -8.27 6.80 14.84
C GLY A 38 -8.84 6.46 13.46
N ILE A 39 -8.12 5.63 12.69
CA ILE A 39 -8.56 5.11 11.40
C ILE A 39 -8.83 3.61 11.56
N PRO A 40 -10.07 3.15 11.34
CA PRO A 40 -10.41 1.75 11.56
C PRO A 40 -9.78 0.85 10.48
N THR A 41 -9.24 -0.30 10.88
CA THR A 41 -8.85 -1.36 9.95
C THR A 41 -10.07 -2.22 9.64
N VAL A 42 -10.72 -1.94 8.51
CA VAL A 42 -12.03 -2.51 8.15
C VAL A 42 -11.96 -3.71 7.22
N ALA A 43 -10.82 -3.95 6.57
CA ALA A 43 -10.63 -5.04 5.61
C ALA A 43 -9.17 -5.52 5.64
N GLY A 44 -8.96 -6.79 5.30
CA GLY A 44 -7.63 -7.36 5.22
C GLY A 44 -7.66 -8.87 5.02
N GLY A 45 -6.48 -9.46 5.08
CA GLY A 45 -6.26 -10.89 4.93
C GLY A 45 -4.87 -11.25 5.38
N VAL A 46 -4.68 -12.51 5.76
CA VAL A 46 -3.37 -13.09 6.08
C VAL A 46 -3.20 -14.30 5.17
N VAL A 47 -2.09 -14.36 4.45
CA VAL A 47 -1.75 -15.46 3.56
C VAL A 47 -0.39 -16.03 3.91
N PHE A 48 -0.30 -17.35 3.91
CA PHE A 48 0.88 -18.10 4.29
C PHE A 48 1.45 -18.86 3.10
N HIS A 49 2.73 -18.62 2.81
CA HIS A 49 3.50 -19.36 1.81
C HIS A 49 4.94 -19.52 2.30
N PRO A 50 5.55 -20.72 2.21
CA PRO A 50 6.92 -20.96 2.70
C PRO A 50 7.95 -19.98 2.16
N ASP A 51 7.85 -19.63 0.87
CA ASP A 51 8.80 -18.72 0.20
C ASP A 51 8.73 -17.24 0.65
N TYR A 52 7.80 -16.86 1.54
CA TYR A 52 7.85 -15.55 2.21
C TYR A 52 8.76 -15.54 3.46
N VAL A 53 9.48 -16.62 3.77
CA VAL A 53 10.25 -16.78 5.02
C VAL A 53 11.31 -15.69 5.23
N ALA A 54 12.01 -15.29 4.17
CA ALA A 54 13.00 -14.22 4.23
C ALA A 54 12.39 -12.85 3.90
N ASN A 55 11.35 -12.84 3.07
CA ASN A 55 10.77 -11.65 2.48
C ASN A 55 9.24 -11.66 2.69
N PRO A 56 8.75 -11.25 3.88
CA PRO A 56 7.33 -11.09 4.14
C PRO A 56 6.77 -9.90 3.35
N LEU A 57 5.46 -9.91 3.07
CA LEU A 57 4.79 -8.79 2.40
C LEU A 57 3.78 -8.14 3.33
N VAL A 58 3.85 -6.82 3.44
CA VAL A 58 2.96 -6.01 4.29
C VAL A 58 2.30 -4.95 3.41
N TYR A 59 1.02 -5.17 3.11
CA TYR A 59 0.21 -4.22 2.36
C TYR A 59 -0.68 -3.42 3.31
N CYS A 60 -0.47 -2.10 3.35
CA CYS A 60 -1.31 -1.15 4.06
C CYS A 60 -1.96 -0.21 3.03
N GLY A 61 -3.29 -0.21 2.98
CA GLY A 61 -4.07 0.68 2.11
C GLY A 61 -4.94 1.61 2.96
N CYS A 62 -5.23 2.79 2.44
CA CYS A 62 -6.13 3.75 3.06
C CYS A 62 -7.26 4.10 2.08
N LEU A 63 -8.48 4.18 2.61
CA LEU A 63 -9.63 4.70 1.87
C LEU A 63 -10.08 6.00 2.53
N GLY A 64 -10.09 7.07 1.76
CA GLY A 64 -10.58 8.38 2.18
C GLY A 64 -11.62 8.90 1.21
N ILE A 65 -12.37 9.91 1.66
CA ILE A 65 -13.29 10.67 0.82
C ILE A 65 -12.77 12.10 0.67
N LEU A 66 -13.13 12.71 -0.45
CA LEU A 66 -12.73 14.07 -0.75
C LEU A 66 -13.84 14.78 -1.54
N PRO A 67 -14.15 16.06 -1.23
CA PRO A 67 -14.99 16.87 -2.10
C PRO A 67 -14.41 16.92 -3.51
N ARG A 68 -15.28 16.85 -4.53
CA ARG A 68 -14.82 16.97 -5.92
C ARG A 68 -14.11 18.31 -6.13
N GLY A 69 -12.87 18.27 -6.62
CA GLY A 69 -12.04 19.46 -6.78
C GLY A 69 -11.29 19.91 -5.51
N GLY A 70 -11.43 19.20 -4.39
CA GLY A 70 -10.73 19.47 -3.13
C GLY A 70 -9.27 19.02 -3.07
N HIS A 71 -8.67 18.65 -4.20
CA HIS A 71 -7.25 18.27 -4.30
C HIS A 71 -6.56 19.22 -5.29
N PRO A 72 -6.19 20.42 -4.86
CA PRO A 72 -5.43 21.32 -5.72
C PRO A 72 -4.02 20.74 -5.90
N THR A 73 -3.53 20.74 -7.14
CA THR A 73 -2.20 20.21 -7.54
C THR A 73 -1.37 21.24 -8.29
N GLY A 74 -1.81 22.50 -8.33
CA GLY A 74 -1.26 23.54 -9.17
C GLY A 74 -0.36 24.49 -8.41
N ALA A 75 0.83 24.03 -8.01
CA ALA A 75 1.89 24.91 -7.52
C ALA A 75 2.19 26.00 -8.56
N ARG A 76 2.56 27.20 -8.10
CA ARG A 76 2.82 28.36 -8.97
C ARG A 76 4.18 28.96 -8.67
N GLU A 77 4.74 29.63 -9.67
CA GLU A 77 5.94 30.43 -9.47
C GLU A 77 5.71 31.48 -8.36
N GLY A 78 6.66 31.58 -7.45
CA GLY A 78 6.61 32.46 -6.28
C GLY A 78 5.97 31.84 -5.04
N ASP A 79 5.20 30.75 -5.17
CA ASP A 79 4.64 30.05 -4.01
C ASP A 79 5.75 29.59 -3.07
N ARG A 80 5.49 29.65 -1.76
CA ARG A 80 6.38 29.13 -0.73
C ARG A 80 6.41 27.62 -0.80
N VAL A 81 7.61 27.04 -0.68
CA VAL A 81 7.80 25.63 -0.38
C VAL A 81 7.71 25.49 1.14
N VAL A 82 6.65 24.86 1.64
CA VAL A 82 6.39 24.74 3.08
C VAL A 82 6.45 23.28 3.49
N VAL A 83 7.21 22.98 4.55
CA VAL A 83 7.23 21.66 5.19
C VAL A 83 6.42 21.73 6.47
N VAL A 84 5.53 20.76 6.66
CA VAL A 84 4.66 20.64 7.82
C VAL A 84 4.84 19.27 8.47
N GLY A 85 4.82 19.23 9.81
CA GLY A 85 4.73 17.98 10.58
C GLY A 85 6.05 17.57 11.22
N GLY A 86 6.48 16.33 10.95
CA GLY A 86 7.66 15.72 11.58
C GLY A 86 8.97 16.47 11.29
N ARG A 87 9.91 16.39 12.23
CA ARG A 87 11.26 16.98 12.06
C ARG A 87 12.22 16.02 11.39
N THR A 88 13.16 16.57 10.63
CA THR A 88 14.13 15.82 9.83
C THR A 88 15.25 15.21 10.68
N GLY A 89 15.60 13.95 10.42
CA GLY A 89 16.67 13.20 11.08
C GLY A 89 17.35 12.22 10.12
N ARG A 90 18.30 11.41 10.60
CA ARG A 90 18.92 10.33 9.81
C ARG A 90 18.03 9.10 9.59
N ASP A 91 16.76 9.21 9.94
CA ASP A 91 15.78 8.15 9.82
C ASP A 91 15.53 7.82 8.34
N GLY A 92 15.60 6.53 7.99
CA GLY A 92 15.26 6.07 6.64
C GLY A 92 16.22 6.53 5.54
N LEU A 93 17.40 7.06 5.86
CA LEU A 93 18.38 7.44 4.83
C LEU A 93 18.76 6.23 3.97
N GLY A 94 18.48 6.33 2.67
CA GLY A 94 18.68 5.24 1.72
C GLY A 94 17.60 4.15 1.78
N GLY A 95 16.46 4.38 2.43
CA GLY A 95 15.33 3.45 2.51
C GLY A 95 14.78 3.06 1.14
N ALA A 96 14.57 4.02 0.23
CA ALA A 96 14.18 3.73 -1.14
C ALA A 96 15.23 2.90 -1.93
N THR A 97 16.52 3.15 -1.67
CA THR A 97 17.62 2.37 -2.26
C THR A 97 17.61 0.95 -1.69
N PHE A 98 17.45 0.82 -0.37
CA PHE A 98 17.32 -0.44 0.34
C PHE A 98 16.17 -1.29 -0.21
N SER A 99 14.97 -0.72 -0.34
CA SER A 99 13.79 -1.44 -0.86
C SER A 99 13.93 -1.87 -2.33
N SER A 100 14.89 -1.29 -3.04
CA SER A 100 15.18 -1.60 -4.46
C SER A 100 16.37 -2.56 -4.64
N MET A 101 17.05 -2.92 -3.57
CA MET A 101 18.17 -3.87 -3.56
C MET A 101 17.70 -5.27 -3.17
N GLU A 102 18.44 -6.26 -3.63
CA GLU A 102 18.25 -7.65 -3.21
C GLU A 102 18.76 -7.81 -1.78
N MET A 103 18.04 -8.56 -0.94
CA MET A 103 18.44 -8.79 0.45
C MET A 103 19.42 -9.97 0.58
N ASP A 104 20.34 -9.84 1.53
CA ASP A 104 21.37 -10.84 1.86
C ASP A 104 21.63 -10.92 3.38
N VAL A 105 22.56 -11.81 3.78
CA VAL A 105 22.92 -12.04 5.19
C VAL A 105 23.47 -10.81 5.92
N SER A 106 24.04 -9.83 5.19
CA SER A 106 24.64 -8.62 5.78
C SER A 106 23.63 -7.48 5.95
N THR A 107 22.47 -7.63 5.32
CA THR A 107 21.44 -6.59 5.19
C THR A 107 20.95 -6.10 6.55
N ALA A 108 20.79 -6.99 7.53
CA ALA A 108 20.35 -6.64 8.88
C ALA A 108 21.33 -5.70 9.63
N VAL A 109 22.63 -5.76 9.33
CA VAL A 109 23.66 -4.96 10.00
C VAL A 109 23.89 -3.64 9.27
N THR A 110 23.96 -3.70 7.93
CA THR A 110 24.29 -2.55 7.09
C THR A 110 23.22 -1.46 7.10
N PHE A 111 21.94 -1.83 7.26
CA PHE A 111 20.81 -0.91 7.08
C PHE A 111 20.04 -0.61 8.37
N SER A 112 20.70 -0.66 9.53
CA SER A 112 20.09 -0.27 10.81
C SER A 112 19.52 1.15 10.84
N THR A 113 20.02 2.06 9.97
CA THR A 113 19.51 3.43 9.81
C THR A 113 18.24 3.51 8.95
N ALA A 114 17.87 2.44 8.24
CA ALA A 114 16.63 2.38 7.46
C ALA A 114 15.39 2.09 8.32
N VAL A 115 15.56 1.85 9.63
CA VAL A 115 14.46 1.65 10.56
C VAL A 115 13.61 2.92 10.62
N GLN A 116 12.37 2.80 10.19
CA GLN A 116 11.38 3.87 10.26
C GLN A 116 10.82 3.97 11.68
N ILE A 117 10.73 5.19 12.19
CA ILE A 117 10.14 5.48 13.50
C ILE A 117 8.95 6.40 13.25
N GLY A 118 7.75 5.84 13.40
CA GLY A 118 6.49 6.56 13.24
C GLY A 118 6.06 7.32 14.50
N ASN A 119 5.36 8.42 14.29
CA ASN A 119 4.68 9.22 15.30
C ASN A 119 3.22 9.51 14.87
N PRO A 120 2.31 8.53 15.01
CA PRO A 120 0.92 8.65 14.54
C PRO A 120 0.16 9.84 15.15
N ILE A 121 0.54 10.32 16.34
CA ILE A 121 -0.13 11.49 16.93
C ILE A 121 0.18 12.75 16.12
N VAL A 122 1.42 12.93 15.65
CA VAL A 122 1.77 14.07 14.79
C VAL A 122 1.03 13.96 13.46
N GLU A 123 0.99 12.78 12.84
CA GLU A 123 0.27 12.60 11.58
C GLU A 123 -1.23 12.87 11.72
N LYS A 124 -1.84 12.48 12.85
CA LYS A 124 -3.23 12.80 13.16
C LYS A 124 -3.46 14.31 13.21
N LEU A 125 -2.60 15.05 13.93
CA LEU A 125 -2.72 16.51 14.03
C LEU A 125 -2.51 17.20 12.67
N VAL A 126 -1.54 16.72 11.88
CA VAL A 126 -1.31 17.19 10.49
C VAL A 126 -2.56 16.95 9.64
N GLY A 127 -3.15 15.76 9.72
CA GLY A 127 -4.35 15.40 8.97
C GLY A 127 -5.56 16.27 9.29
N GLU A 128 -5.83 16.53 10.57
CA GLU A 128 -6.92 17.43 10.99
C GLU A 128 -6.70 18.87 10.48
N ALA A 129 -5.50 19.40 10.66
CA ALA A 129 -5.14 20.75 10.20
C ALA A 129 -5.19 20.88 8.66
N LEU A 130 -4.76 19.84 7.93
CA LEU A 130 -4.81 19.78 6.47
C LEU A 130 -6.23 19.94 5.94
N LEU A 131 -7.22 19.27 6.55
CA LEU A 131 -8.61 19.37 6.13
C LEU A 131 -9.15 20.81 6.30
N VAL A 132 -8.79 21.47 7.41
CA VAL A 132 -9.13 22.88 7.66
C VAL A 132 -8.48 23.79 6.62
N ALA A 133 -7.18 23.63 6.36
CA ALA A 133 -6.44 24.42 5.39
C ALA A 133 -6.98 24.25 3.95
N ARG A 134 -7.41 23.02 3.61
CA ARG A 134 -8.05 22.69 2.32
C ARG A 134 -9.37 23.43 2.18
N ASP A 135 -10.25 23.32 3.18
CA ASP A 135 -11.60 23.87 3.11
C ASP A 135 -11.60 25.40 3.08
N GLN A 136 -10.56 26.02 3.65
CA GLN A 136 -10.31 27.46 3.56
C GLN A 136 -9.55 27.89 2.28
N GLY A 137 -9.09 26.94 1.46
CA GLY A 137 -8.39 27.22 0.20
C GLY A 137 -7.02 27.86 0.39
N LEU A 138 -6.27 27.48 1.43
CA LEU A 138 -5.04 28.18 1.85
C LEU A 138 -3.77 27.72 1.13
N TYR A 139 -3.83 26.68 0.30
CA TYR A 139 -2.68 26.17 -0.45
C TYR A 139 -3.06 25.81 -1.88
N ALA A 140 -2.06 25.83 -2.77
CA ALA A 140 -2.22 25.58 -4.20
C ALA A 140 -1.86 24.15 -4.61
N ALA A 141 -1.02 23.47 -3.83
CA ALA A 141 -0.68 22.06 -3.98
C ALA A 141 -0.17 21.47 -2.66
N VAL A 142 -0.31 20.15 -2.51
CA VAL A 142 0.24 19.38 -1.38
C VAL A 142 0.67 17.99 -1.84
N THR A 143 1.75 17.46 -1.27
CA THR A 143 2.17 16.07 -1.43
C THR A 143 2.74 15.51 -0.12
N ASP A 144 2.74 14.19 0.04
CA ASP A 144 3.41 13.52 1.16
C ASP A 144 4.94 13.49 0.97
N CYS A 145 5.69 13.35 2.07
CA CYS A 145 7.16 13.28 2.05
C CYS A 145 7.64 11.91 2.52
N GLY A 146 7.59 10.94 1.61
CA GLY A 146 7.99 9.55 1.83
C GLY A 146 9.38 9.21 1.29
N ALA A 147 9.43 8.24 0.38
CA ALA A 147 10.66 7.72 -0.23
C ALA A 147 11.45 8.82 -0.96
N GLY A 148 12.77 8.89 -0.74
CA GLY A 148 13.61 9.98 -1.25
C GLY A 148 13.42 11.34 -0.55
N GLY A 149 12.49 11.44 0.42
CA GLY A 149 12.33 12.61 1.27
C GLY A 149 11.93 13.89 0.53
N LEU A 150 12.51 15.01 0.96
CA LEU A 150 12.27 16.32 0.33
C LEU A 150 12.71 16.33 -1.13
N SER A 151 13.68 15.50 -1.51
CA SER A 151 14.10 15.35 -2.90
C SER A 151 12.98 14.89 -3.83
N SER A 152 12.16 13.93 -3.39
CA SER A 152 11.02 13.48 -4.19
C SER A 152 9.88 14.49 -4.06
N ALA A 153 9.48 14.83 -2.84
CA ALA A 153 8.31 15.67 -2.59
C ALA A 153 8.42 17.06 -3.23
N VAL A 154 9.52 17.78 -2.99
CA VAL A 154 9.73 19.10 -3.59
C VAL A 154 10.07 18.96 -5.08
N GLY A 155 10.84 17.93 -5.46
CA GLY A 155 11.22 17.71 -6.86
C GLY A 155 10.01 17.48 -7.77
N GLU A 156 9.08 16.62 -7.35
CA GLU A 156 7.82 16.35 -8.07
C GLU A 156 6.94 17.60 -8.16
N MET A 157 6.77 18.33 -7.05
CA MET A 157 5.99 19.57 -7.04
C MET A 157 6.64 20.70 -7.84
N ALA A 158 7.97 20.73 -7.91
CA ALA A 158 8.71 21.72 -8.70
C ALA A 158 8.46 21.54 -10.20
N GLY A 159 8.27 20.30 -10.68
CA GLY A 159 7.90 19.99 -12.05
C GLY A 159 8.66 20.84 -13.08
N GLU A 160 7.94 21.55 -13.94
CA GLU A 160 8.54 22.48 -14.93
C GLU A 160 8.91 23.86 -14.35
N LEU A 161 8.41 24.21 -13.17
CA LEU A 161 8.66 25.52 -12.53
C LEU A 161 10.11 25.64 -12.05
N GLY A 162 10.64 24.54 -11.50
CA GLY A 162 11.84 24.56 -10.66
C GLY A 162 11.54 25.05 -9.24
N ALA A 163 12.58 25.11 -8.41
CA ALA A 163 12.48 25.63 -7.05
C ALA A 163 13.85 26.06 -6.53
N VAL A 164 13.85 26.98 -5.56
CA VAL A 164 15.02 27.29 -4.74
C VAL A 164 14.71 26.89 -3.29
N VAL A 165 15.53 26.02 -2.72
CA VAL A 165 15.37 25.51 -1.36
C VAL A 165 16.58 25.90 -0.51
N GLN A 166 16.31 26.49 0.66
CA GLN A 166 17.29 26.79 1.70
C GLN A 166 17.25 25.67 2.75
N LEU A 167 18.21 24.75 2.66
CA LEU A 167 18.29 23.55 3.50
C LEU A 167 18.50 23.88 4.98
N GLU A 168 19.14 25.00 5.32
CA GLU A 168 19.38 25.37 6.73
C GLU A 168 18.09 25.68 7.52
N THR A 169 16.99 25.99 6.80
CA THR A 169 15.67 26.27 7.40
C THR A 169 14.86 25.02 7.68
N VAL A 170 15.28 23.86 7.16
CA VAL A 170 14.57 22.59 7.35
C VAL A 170 14.56 22.24 8.85
N PRO A 171 13.38 21.98 9.46
CA PRO A 171 13.30 21.60 10.87
C PRO A 171 14.03 20.29 11.14
N THR A 172 14.89 20.25 12.17
CA THR A 172 15.70 19.07 12.50
C THR A 172 15.43 18.55 13.91
N LYS A 173 15.52 17.23 14.09
CA LYS A 173 15.43 16.57 15.41
C LYS A 173 16.65 16.90 16.29
N TYR A 174 17.81 17.04 15.67
CA TYR A 174 19.10 17.32 16.29
C TYR A 174 20.05 18.00 15.30
N PRO A 175 21.03 18.80 15.76
CA PRO A 175 21.99 19.46 14.89
C PRO A 175 22.98 18.48 14.26
N GLY A 176 23.70 18.92 13.22
CA GLY A 176 24.82 18.19 12.62
C GLY A 176 24.45 17.24 11.48
N LEU A 177 23.27 17.41 10.87
CA LEU A 177 22.93 16.78 9.60
C LEU A 177 23.64 17.48 8.46
N LEU A 178 24.20 16.70 7.53
CA LEU A 178 24.81 17.21 6.31
C LEU A 178 23.70 17.65 5.32
N PRO A 179 23.98 18.57 4.37
CA PRO A 179 22.98 19.04 3.42
C PRO A 179 22.26 17.93 2.65
N TRP A 180 22.98 16.88 2.22
CA TRP A 180 22.37 15.74 1.54
C TRP A 180 21.51 14.87 2.47
N GLU A 181 21.86 14.78 3.77
CA GLU A 181 21.05 14.06 4.76
C GLU A 181 19.73 14.79 5.00
N LEU A 182 19.73 16.13 5.06
CA LEU A 182 18.51 16.94 5.17
C LEU A 182 17.59 16.72 3.96
N TRP A 183 18.18 16.70 2.77
CA TRP A 183 17.45 16.61 1.52
C TRP A 183 16.85 15.22 1.25
N LEU A 184 17.60 14.16 1.58
CA LEU A 184 17.24 12.77 1.29
C LEU A 184 16.68 12.00 2.50
N SER A 185 16.58 12.63 3.68
CA SER A 185 15.96 12.02 4.86
C SER A 185 14.54 11.55 4.56
N GLU A 186 14.22 10.32 4.96
CA GLU A 186 12.88 9.72 4.88
C GLU A 186 12.21 9.72 6.28
N ALA A 187 12.50 10.75 7.09
CA ALA A 187 11.79 10.97 8.35
C ALA A 187 10.26 11.11 8.11
N GLN A 188 9.48 10.54 9.02
CA GLN A 188 8.05 10.34 8.85
C GLN A 188 7.20 11.58 9.22
N GLU A 189 5.90 11.48 8.97
CA GLU A 189 4.86 12.49 9.28
C GLU A 189 5.08 13.87 8.67
N ARG A 190 5.70 13.92 7.48
CA ARG A 190 5.98 15.17 6.78
C ARG A 190 5.13 15.32 5.52
N MET A 191 4.65 16.54 5.29
CA MET A 191 3.99 16.93 4.05
C MET A 191 4.62 18.21 3.51
N VAL A 192 4.60 18.36 2.19
CA VAL A 192 5.11 19.55 1.48
C VAL A 192 3.96 20.26 0.80
N PHE A 193 3.90 21.58 0.97
CA PHE A 193 2.85 22.44 0.43
C PHE A 193 3.43 23.55 -0.46
N ALA A 194 2.62 23.96 -1.44
CA ALA A 194 2.79 25.21 -2.18
C ALA A 194 1.79 26.25 -1.62
N VAL A 195 2.30 27.31 -1.00
CA VAL A 195 1.48 28.32 -0.31
C VAL A 195 1.79 29.72 -0.84
N ALA A 196 0.80 30.40 -1.40
CA ALA A 196 0.97 31.78 -1.87
C ALA A 196 1.17 32.74 -0.69
N ASP A 197 1.95 33.81 -0.87
CA ASP A 197 2.28 34.75 0.21
C ASP A 197 1.05 35.33 0.90
N GLN A 198 -0.03 35.65 0.15
CA GLN A 198 -1.25 36.19 0.76
C GLN A 198 -2.02 35.20 1.66
N HIS A 199 -1.71 33.91 1.59
CA HIS A 199 -2.33 32.88 2.42
C HIS A 199 -1.43 32.41 3.57
N TRP A 200 -0.16 32.83 3.61
CA TRP A 200 0.82 32.32 4.57
C TRP A 200 0.36 32.46 6.03
N ASP A 201 0.01 33.66 6.48
CA ASP A 201 -0.33 33.90 7.89
C ASP A 201 -1.53 33.05 8.35
N ALA A 202 -2.54 32.91 7.48
CA ALA A 202 -3.70 32.07 7.76
C ALA A 202 -3.34 30.58 7.75
N PHE A 203 -2.51 30.15 6.80
CA PHE A 203 -2.03 28.77 6.71
C PHE A 203 -1.23 28.39 7.95
N GLU A 204 -0.24 29.20 8.33
CA GLU A 204 0.61 28.99 9.50
C GLU A 204 -0.21 28.94 10.80
N ALA A 205 -1.20 29.84 10.95
CA ALA A 205 -2.10 29.85 12.09
C ALA A 205 -2.88 28.53 12.23
N VAL A 206 -3.42 27.98 11.14
CA VAL A 206 -4.16 26.70 11.17
C VAL A 206 -3.30 25.58 11.75
N PHE A 207 -2.06 25.41 11.29
CA PHE A 207 -1.20 24.34 11.81
C PHE A 207 -0.72 24.62 13.24
N THR A 208 -0.41 25.87 13.57
CA THR A 208 0.01 26.28 14.92
C THR A 208 -1.09 26.01 15.95
N ASP A 209 -2.34 26.32 15.63
CA ASP A 209 -3.50 26.09 16.50
C ASP A 209 -3.74 24.59 16.78
N HIS A 210 -3.31 23.71 15.86
CA HIS A 210 -3.34 22.26 16.04
C HIS A 210 -2.06 21.70 16.67
N GLY A 211 -1.11 22.55 17.06
CA GLY A 211 0.16 22.15 17.67
C GLY A 211 1.15 21.53 16.69
N VAL A 212 1.06 21.88 15.40
CA VAL A 212 1.93 21.38 14.32
C VAL A 212 2.79 22.52 13.77
N GLU A 213 4.09 22.27 13.63
CA GLU A 213 5.04 23.22 13.06
C GLU A 213 4.93 23.24 11.52
N ALA A 214 4.84 24.44 10.94
CA ALA A 214 4.86 24.70 9.50
C ALA A 214 6.02 25.67 9.18
N VAL A 215 6.93 25.29 8.29
CA VAL A 215 8.14 26.08 8.00
C VAL A 215 8.32 26.27 6.51
N THR A 216 8.48 27.53 6.10
CA THR A 216 8.88 27.85 4.72
C THR A 216 10.36 27.51 4.54
N ILE A 217 10.67 26.62 3.59
CA ILE A 217 12.04 26.20 3.27
C ILE A 217 12.56 26.75 1.95
N GLY A 218 11.74 27.48 1.21
CA GLY A 218 12.11 27.92 -0.13
C GLY A 218 10.93 28.48 -0.92
N ARG A 219 11.12 28.58 -2.24
CA ARG A 219 10.08 29.03 -3.18
C ARG A 219 10.10 28.20 -4.46
N PHE A 220 8.91 27.95 -4.99
CA PHE A 220 8.72 27.38 -6.32
C PHE A 220 8.98 28.43 -7.39
N GLY A 221 9.48 27.97 -8.54
CA GLY A 221 9.94 28.82 -9.64
C GLY A 221 11.44 29.08 -9.58
N ASN A 222 12.14 28.71 -10.66
CA ASN A 222 13.54 29.02 -10.92
C ASN A 222 13.90 28.61 -12.37
N GLN A 223 13.05 29.01 -13.33
CA GLN A 223 13.26 28.73 -14.77
C GLN A 223 13.49 27.23 -15.07
N GLY A 224 12.74 26.34 -14.42
CA GLY A 224 12.88 24.89 -14.61
C GLY A 224 14.15 24.29 -14.00
N ARG A 225 14.74 24.94 -12.99
CA ARG A 225 15.90 24.43 -12.25
C ARG A 225 15.59 24.22 -10.77
N LEU A 226 16.08 23.12 -10.21
CA LEU A 226 16.03 22.83 -8.79
C LEU A 226 17.38 23.21 -8.18
N ARG A 227 17.38 24.27 -7.38
CA ARG A 227 18.57 24.81 -6.71
C ARG A 227 18.49 24.60 -5.21
N LEU A 228 19.51 23.97 -4.63
CA LEU A 228 19.63 23.73 -3.20
C LEU A 228 20.76 24.60 -2.64
N VAL A 229 20.45 25.33 -1.58
CA VAL A 229 21.38 26.22 -0.88
C VAL A 229 21.45 25.79 0.58
N TYR A 230 22.63 25.88 1.20
CA TYR A 230 22.83 25.71 2.64
C TYR A 230 23.66 26.88 3.16
N GLY A 231 23.02 27.83 3.85
CA GLY A 231 23.61 29.12 4.16
C GLY A 231 23.88 29.91 2.89
N GLU A 232 25.15 30.21 2.63
CA GLU A 232 25.60 30.87 1.38
C GLU A 232 26.10 29.87 0.32
N LEU A 233 26.22 28.58 0.66
CA LEU A 233 26.76 27.57 -0.23
C LEU A 233 25.67 26.99 -1.15
N GLU A 234 25.89 27.06 -2.46
CA GLU A 234 25.10 26.27 -3.41
C GLU A 234 25.55 24.80 -3.36
N VAL A 235 24.63 23.93 -2.95
CA VAL A 235 24.88 22.50 -2.76
C VAL A 235 24.54 21.71 -4.02
N ALA A 236 23.51 22.12 -4.76
CA ALA A 236 23.11 21.50 -6.01
C ALA A 236 22.36 22.48 -6.91
N ASP A 237 22.49 22.31 -8.22
CA ASP A 237 21.71 23.02 -9.24
C ASP A 237 21.49 22.12 -10.46
N LEU A 238 20.27 21.61 -10.62
CA LEU A 238 19.90 20.64 -11.65
C LEU A 238 18.69 21.13 -12.45
N ALA A 239 18.68 20.91 -13.76
CA ALA A 239 17.48 21.12 -14.56
C ALA A 239 16.42 20.06 -14.20
N THR A 240 15.17 20.49 -13.98
CA THR A 240 14.08 19.56 -13.63
C THR A 240 13.73 18.64 -14.81
N ASP A 241 13.85 19.12 -16.05
CA ASP A 241 13.72 18.29 -17.25
C ASP A 241 14.68 17.08 -17.22
N PHE A 242 15.95 17.31 -16.86
CA PHE A 242 16.91 16.21 -16.70
C PHE A 242 16.52 15.27 -15.55
N LEU A 243 16.03 15.82 -14.43
CA LEU A 243 15.61 15.03 -13.27
C LEU A 243 14.43 14.09 -13.61
N HIS A 244 13.44 14.58 -14.36
CA HIS A 244 12.21 13.83 -14.66
C HIS A 244 12.30 13.01 -15.96
N HIS A 245 13.15 13.40 -16.90
CA HIS A 245 13.21 12.81 -18.25
C HIS A 245 14.60 12.28 -18.64
N GLY A 246 15.59 12.35 -17.75
CA GLY A 246 16.96 11.90 -18.02
C GLY A 246 17.15 10.39 -18.09
N ILE A 247 16.20 9.57 -17.60
CA ILE A 247 16.29 8.11 -17.61
C ILE A 247 15.67 7.53 -18.88
N PRO A 248 16.43 6.83 -19.75
CA PRO A 248 15.89 6.28 -20.98
C PRO A 248 14.98 5.06 -20.72
N ARG A 249 13.94 4.91 -21.55
CA ARG A 249 13.08 3.72 -21.53
C ARG A 249 13.88 2.47 -21.91
N GLN A 250 13.89 1.49 -21.01
CA GLN A 250 14.60 0.23 -21.24
C GLN A 250 13.71 -0.79 -21.95
N ARG A 251 14.30 -1.56 -22.87
CA ARG A 251 13.68 -2.77 -23.45
C ARG A 251 14.39 -3.98 -22.88
N ARG A 252 13.63 -4.96 -22.40
CA ARG A 252 14.13 -6.19 -21.76
C ARG A 252 13.46 -7.40 -22.40
N GLN A 253 14.18 -8.53 -22.40
CA GLN A 253 13.66 -9.82 -22.84
C GLN A 253 12.98 -10.52 -21.67
N ALA A 254 11.75 -10.98 -21.90
CA ALA A 254 10.94 -11.68 -20.91
C ALA A 254 10.73 -13.13 -21.39
N GLU A 255 10.94 -14.10 -20.52
CA GLU A 255 10.87 -15.52 -20.84
C GLU A 255 9.92 -16.21 -19.87
N TRP A 256 8.94 -16.95 -20.39
CA TRP A 256 8.03 -17.74 -19.56
C TRP A 256 7.92 -19.13 -20.13
N GLN A 257 8.15 -20.13 -19.27
CA GLN A 257 7.91 -21.52 -19.57
C GLN A 257 6.87 -22.03 -18.57
N ALA A 258 5.71 -22.45 -19.08
CA ALA A 258 4.71 -23.09 -18.25
C ALA A 258 5.29 -24.36 -17.63
N PRO A 259 5.10 -24.60 -16.32
CA PRO A 259 5.53 -25.85 -15.70
C PRO A 259 4.78 -27.03 -16.32
N ALA A 260 5.39 -28.22 -16.22
CA ALA A 260 4.72 -29.44 -16.63
C ALA A 260 3.42 -29.63 -15.85
N ALA A 261 2.38 -30.12 -16.54
CA ALA A 261 1.12 -30.46 -15.89
C ALA A 261 1.36 -31.46 -14.76
N ARG A 262 0.78 -31.19 -13.58
CA ARG A 262 0.83 -32.13 -12.45
C ARG A 262 -0.13 -33.30 -12.74
N PRO A 263 0.21 -34.53 -12.33
CA PRO A 263 -0.70 -35.67 -12.50
C PRO A 263 -2.01 -35.44 -11.74
N GLU A 264 -3.13 -35.77 -12.40
CA GLU A 264 -4.52 -35.47 -12.00
C GLU A 264 -5.07 -36.34 -10.87
N SER A 265 -4.32 -37.33 -10.37
CA SER A 265 -4.86 -38.25 -9.37
C SER A 265 -5.10 -37.52 -8.05
N LEU A 266 -6.38 -37.29 -7.73
CA LEU A 266 -6.79 -36.75 -6.44
C LEU A 266 -6.44 -37.75 -5.34
N PRO A 267 -5.89 -37.30 -4.21
CA PRO A 267 -5.73 -38.18 -3.07
C PRO A 267 -7.11 -38.64 -2.58
N GLU A 268 -7.28 -39.95 -2.42
CA GLU A 268 -8.46 -40.51 -1.76
C GLU A 268 -8.40 -40.16 -0.26
N VAL A 269 -9.12 -39.12 0.13
CA VAL A 269 -9.25 -38.70 1.52
C VAL A 269 -10.73 -38.67 1.87
N GLU A 270 -11.10 -39.28 3.00
CA GLU A 270 -12.45 -39.20 3.54
C GLU A 270 -12.88 -37.73 3.71
N ALA A 271 -14.06 -37.38 3.21
CA ALA A 271 -14.50 -35.99 3.09
C ALA A 271 -14.48 -35.25 4.45
N GLY A 272 -14.90 -35.93 5.52
CA GLY A 272 -14.86 -35.36 6.87
C GLY A 272 -13.43 -35.07 7.36
N GLN A 273 -12.46 -35.93 7.01
CA GLN A 273 -11.05 -35.70 7.35
C GLN A 273 -10.45 -34.58 6.50
N ALA A 274 -10.77 -34.54 5.21
CA ALA A 274 -10.34 -33.45 4.34
C ALA A 274 -10.86 -32.10 4.83
N LEU A 275 -12.15 -32.01 5.21
CA LEU A 275 -12.73 -30.80 5.78
C LEU A 275 -12.01 -30.35 7.05
N LEU A 276 -11.74 -31.26 7.99
CA LEU A 276 -11.03 -30.92 9.23
C LEU A 276 -9.61 -30.42 8.97
N LYS A 277 -8.90 -30.98 7.98
CA LYS A 277 -7.58 -30.49 7.56
C LYS A 277 -7.67 -29.11 6.93
N LEU A 278 -8.62 -28.89 6.02
CA LEU A 278 -8.85 -27.59 5.39
C LEU A 278 -9.18 -26.51 6.44
N LEU A 279 -10.03 -26.81 7.42
CA LEU A 279 -10.35 -25.87 8.50
C LEU A 279 -9.15 -25.56 9.41
N ALA A 280 -8.16 -26.46 9.48
CA ALA A 280 -6.93 -26.27 10.22
C ALA A 280 -5.84 -25.54 9.41
N ASP A 281 -5.98 -25.42 8.07
CA ASP A 281 -5.01 -24.73 7.22
C ASP A 281 -4.89 -23.27 7.68
N PRO A 282 -3.68 -22.76 7.95
CA PRO A 282 -3.47 -21.38 8.35
C PRO A 282 -3.89 -20.37 7.27
N ASN A 283 -4.13 -20.74 6.01
CA ASN A 283 -4.73 -19.91 4.98
C ASN A 283 -6.27 -19.84 5.01
N LEU A 284 -6.94 -20.78 5.68
CA LEU A 284 -8.41 -20.90 5.71
C LEU A 284 -9.01 -20.67 7.10
N SER A 285 -8.22 -20.89 8.15
CA SER A 285 -8.65 -20.71 9.54
C SER A 285 -8.95 -19.25 9.89
N SER A 286 -9.69 -19.06 10.99
CA SER A 286 -10.16 -17.73 11.42
C SER A 286 -9.04 -16.70 11.61
N ARG A 287 -9.29 -15.47 11.18
CA ARG A 287 -8.38 -14.32 11.33
C ARG A 287 -8.56 -13.53 12.62
N GLN A 288 -9.47 -13.99 13.51
CA GLN A 288 -9.74 -13.32 14.78
C GLN A 288 -8.48 -12.99 15.61
N PRO A 289 -7.45 -13.85 15.71
CA PRO A 289 -6.27 -13.53 16.51
C PRO A 289 -5.48 -12.30 16.02
N VAL A 290 -5.58 -11.98 14.72
CA VAL A 290 -4.93 -10.79 14.14
C VAL A 290 -5.89 -9.60 14.16
N VAL A 291 -7.13 -9.79 13.71
CA VAL A 291 -8.14 -8.72 13.62
C VAL A 291 -8.42 -8.08 14.98
N ALA A 292 -8.33 -8.85 16.07
CA ALA A 292 -8.58 -8.34 17.43
C ALA A 292 -7.57 -7.27 17.92
N TYR A 293 -6.42 -7.11 17.26
CA TYR A 293 -5.47 -6.04 17.58
C TYR A 293 -5.89 -4.67 17.03
N TYR A 294 -6.73 -4.66 16.01
CA TYR A 294 -7.06 -3.45 15.27
C TYR A 294 -8.41 -2.90 15.71
N ASP A 295 -8.46 -1.60 15.95
CA ASP A 295 -9.74 -0.90 16.01
C ASP A 295 -10.39 -1.00 14.64
N SER A 296 -11.67 -1.37 14.62
CA SER A 296 -12.47 -1.53 13.40
C SER A 296 -13.83 -0.81 13.50
N GLU A 297 -14.06 -0.07 14.59
CA GLU A 297 -15.33 0.57 14.91
C GLU A 297 -15.22 2.09 15.08
N VAL A 298 -14.02 2.65 15.29
CA VAL A 298 -13.80 4.09 15.37
C VAL A 298 -14.37 4.79 14.12
N GLN A 299 -14.95 5.97 14.32
CA GLN A 299 -15.77 6.72 13.34
C GLN A 299 -17.15 6.13 13.04
N GLY A 300 -17.48 4.91 13.48
CA GLY A 300 -18.83 4.34 13.38
C GLY A 300 -19.32 4.10 11.94
N GLY A 301 -18.43 4.10 10.96
CA GLY A 301 -18.77 4.09 9.54
C GLY A 301 -19.02 2.71 8.94
N THR A 302 -18.64 1.63 9.61
CA THR A 302 -18.82 0.27 9.05
C THR A 302 -20.30 -0.14 9.11
N ALA A 303 -20.88 -0.50 7.96
CA ALA A 303 -22.25 -0.99 7.90
C ALA A 303 -22.30 -2.46 8.36
N GLY A 304 -22.69 -2.63 9.63
CA GLY A 304 -22.59 -3.91 10.33
C GLY A 304 -21.28 -4.01 11.11
N LYS A 305 -21.16 -5.05 11.95
CA LYS A 305 -19.92 -5.28 12.68
C LYS A 305 -18.88 -5.88 11.73
N PRO A 306 -17.62 -5.40 11.77
CA PRO A 306 -16.50 -6.11 11.18
C PRO A 306 -16.47 -7.55 11.71
N GLU A 307 -16.63 -8.52 10.80
CA GLU A 307 -16.59 -9.94 11.12
C GLU A 307 -15.33 -10.55 10.47
N PRO A 308 -14.57 -11.42 11.15
CA PRO A 308 -13.38 -12.06 10.56
C PRO A 308 -13.64 -12.90 9.30
N THR A 309 -14.92 -13.23 9.08
CA THR A 309 -15.42 -14.06 7.98
C THR A 309 -16.10 -13.23 6.89
N ALA A 310 -15.95 -11.91 6.91
CA ALA A 310 -16.58 -11.05 5.91
C ALA A 310 -15.87 -11.10 4.56
N ASP A 311 -16.63 -11.30 3.48
CA ASP A 311 -16.10 -11.30 2.11
C ASP A 311 -15.61 -9.90 1.68
N GLY A 312 -16.29 -8.85 2.14
CA GLY A 312 -15.96 -7.45 1.84
C GLY A 312 -16.52 -6.49 2.89
N SER A 313 -16.14 -5.22 2.79
CA SER A 313 -16.47 -4.19 3.78
C SER A 313 -17.33 -3.10 3.18
N VAL A 314 -18.38 -2.70 3.89
CA VAL A 314 -19.28 -1.61 3.49
C VAL A 314 -19.12 -0.44 4.44
N LEU A 315 -18.85 0.75 3.91
CA LEU A 315 -18.37 1.91 4.65
C LEU A 315 -19.24 3.12 4.33
N VAL A 316 -19.94 3.63 5.33
CA VAL A 316 -20.71 4.86 5.30
C VAL A 316 -19.79 6.03 5.69
N PRO A 317 -19.55 6.97 4.77
CA PRO A 317 -18.77 8.18 5.09
C PRO A 317 -19.35 8.95 6.26
N LEU A 318 -18.50 9.50 7.13
CA LEU A 318 -18.88 10.14 8.39
C LEU A 318 -19.94 11.24 8.20
N GLU A 319 -19.77 12.06 7.19
CA GLU A 319 -20.64 13.19 6.82
C GLU A 319 -22.03 12.74 6.34
N LEU A 320 -22.18 11.46 5.97
CA LEU A 320 -23.42 10.88 5.48
C LEU A 320 -24.16 10.05 6.55
N GLN A 321 -23.52 9.74 7.69
CA GLN A 321 -24.09 8.85 8.72
C GLN A 321 -25.39 9.39 9.36
N ALA A 322 -25.62 10.70 9.35
CA ALA A 322 -26.86 11.30 9.86
C ALA A 322 -28.06 11.07 8.93
N GLN A 323 -27.84 10.64 7.68
CA GLN A 323 -28.92 10.31 6.75
C GLN A 323 -29.54 8.96 7.13
N ALA A 324 -30.84 8.79 6.88
CA ALA A 324 -31.54 7.56 7.27
C ALA A 324 -31.11 6.30 6.47
N ASP A 325 -30.73 6.47 5.20
CA ASP A 325 -30.29 5.38 4.32
C ASP A 325 -29.23 5.89 3.31
N PRO A 326 -28.04 6.28 3.79
CA PRO A 326 -27.00 6.90 2.97
C PRO A 326 -26.42 5.92 1.94
N PRO A 327 -25.79 6.43 0.87
CA PRO A 327 -24.90 5.62 0.07
C PRO A 327 -23.65 5.23 0.88
N ALA A 328 -22.99 4.16 0.45
CA ALA A 328 -21.77 3.65 1.07
C ALA A 328 -20.72 3.28 0.00
N ALA A 329 -19.46 3.25 0.40
CA ALA A 329 -18.40 2.62 -0.37
C ALA A 329 -18.34 1.13 -0.04
N VAL A 330 -17.98 0.30 -1.01
CA VAL A 330 -17.79 -1.14 -0.82
C VAL A 330 -16.38 -1.49 -1.24
N LEU A 331 -15.67 -2.21 -0.37
CA LEU A 331 -14.31 -2.68 -0.60
C LEU A 331 -14.28 -4.20 -0.65
N GLY A 332 -13.87 -4.75 -1.80
CA GLY A 332 -13.54 -6.16 -1.97
C GLY A 332 -12.03 -6.34 -2.18
N LEU A 333 -11.48 -7.45 -1.69
CA LEU A 333 -10.07 -7.80 -1.83
C LEU A 333 -9.94 -9.17 -2.51
N GLY A 334 -8.87 -9.37 -3.28
CA GLY A 334 -8.58 -10.66 -3.90
C GLY A 334 -7.09 -10.90 -4.11
N MET A 335 -6.64 -12.14 -3.88
CA MET A 335 -5.23 -12.52 -3.92
C MET A 335 -5.05 -14.05 -4.00
N CYS A 336 -4.24 -14.55 -4.94
CA CYS A 336 -4.05 -16.00 -5.13
C CYS A 336 -2.59 -16.42 -5.41
N PRO A 337 -1.64 -16.19 -4.47
CA PRO A 337 -0.21 -16.31 -4.78
C PRO A 337 0.24 -17.74 -5.06
N HIS A 338 -0.50 -18.74 -4.57
CA HIS A 338 -0.24 -20.17 -4.83
C HIS A 338 -0.37 -20.56 -6.31
N ARG A 339 -1.05 -19.75 -7.13
CA ARG A 339 -1.16 -19.92 -8.58
C ARG A 339 -0.03 -19.27 -9.36
N SER A 340 0.80 -18.45 -8.73
CA SER A 340 1.77 -17.63 -9.48
C SER A 340 2.86 -18.46 -10.14
N ALA A 341 3.27 -19.58 -9.53
CA ALA A 341 4.27 -20.46 -10.12
C ALA A 341 3.71 -21.31 -11.28
N SER A 342 2.41 -21.64 -11.25
CA SER A 342 1.77 -22.48 -12.28
C SER A 342 1.27 -21.65 -13.46
N ASP A 343 0.50 -20.60 -13.21
CA ASP A 343 0.00 -19.69 -14.23
C ASP A 343 -0.23 -18.27 -13.66
N PRO A 344 0.76 -17.37 -13.78
CA PRO A 344 0.62 -15.98 -13.34
C PRO A 344 -0.55 -15.24 -14.00
N ARG A 345 -0.93 -15.61 -15.23
CA ARG A 345 -2.03 -14.98 -15.94
C ARG A 345 -3.36 -15.37 -15.30
N LEU A 346 -3.55 -16.66 -15.01
CA LEU A 346 -4.74 -17.15 -14.31
C LEU A 346 -4.78 -16.64 -12.86
N MET A 347 -3.64 -16.58 -12.18
CA MET A 347 -3.51 -15.99 -10.84
C MET A 347 -4.04 -14.54 -10.81
N ALA A 348 -3.69 -13.74 -11.81
CA ALA A 348 -4.18 -12.37 -11.93
C ALA A 348 -5.70 -12.31 -12.16
N TRP A 349 -6.22 -13.15 -13.06
CA TRP A 349 -7.66 -13.29 -13.27
C TRP A 349 -8.41 -13.65 -11.99
N MET A 350 -7.92 -14.64 -11.24
CA MET A 350 -8.52 -15.08 -9.98
C MET A 350 -8.49 -13.97 -8.92
N ALA A 351 -7.41 -13.21 -8.81
CA ALA A 351 -7.31 -12.10 -7.87
C ALA A 351 -8.29 -10.97 -8.20
N VAL A 352 -8.43 -10.61 -9.48
CA VAL A 352 -9.42 -9.61 -9.92
C VAL A 352 -10.85 -10.10 -9.68
N ASP A 353 -11.12 -11.34 -10.10
CA ASP A 353 -12.43 -11.96 -9.95
C ASP A 353 -12.86 -12.06 -8.48
N GLU A 354 -11.98 -12.54 -7.61
CA GLU A 354 -12.24 -12.59 -6.16
C GLU A 354 -12.53 -11.21 -5.58
N ALA A 355 -11.72 -10.19 -5.91
CA ALA A 355 -11.94 -8.83 -5.42
C ALA A 355 -13.29 -8.26 -5.87
N VAL A 356 -13.64 -8.40 -7.15
CA VAL A 356 -14.91 -7.96 -7.71
C VAL A 356 -16.08 -8.71 -7.07
N ARG A 357 -15.99 -10.04 -6.97
CA ARG A 357 -17.03 -10.89 -6.38
C ARG A 357 -17.28 -10.51 -4.93
N ASN A 358 -16.21 -10.30 -4.16
CA ASN A 358 -16.26 -9.87 -2.75
C ASN A 358 -16.93 -8.49 -2.58
N ALA A 359 -16.77 -7.58 -3.54
CA ALA A 359 -17.52 -6.32 -3.55
C ALA A 359 -18.99 -6.51 -3.95
N VAL A 360 -19.26 -7.30 -4.99
CA VAL A 360 -20.62 -7.52 -5.52
C VAL A 360 -21.51 -8.25 -4.52
N VAL A 361 -20.99 -9.25 -3.79
CA VAL A 361 -21.77 -9.94 -2.73
C VAL A 361 -22.18 -9.00 -1.60
N LYS A 362 -21.50 -7.85 -1.46
CA LYS A 362 -21.86 -6.77 -0.52
C LYS A 362 -22.81 -5.73 -1.09
N GLY A 363 -23.23 -5.90 -2.33
CA GLY A 363 -24.20 -5.05 -3.01
C GLY A 363 -23.57 -3.95 -3.87
N ALA A 364 -22.25 -3.98 -4.08
CA ALA A 364 -21.62 -3.08 -5.04
C ALA A 364 -22.23 -3.26 -6.44
N ASP A 365 -22.52 -2.15 -7.12
CA ASP A 365 -22.89 -2.18 -8.53
C ASP A 365 -21.66 -2.54 -9.38
N PRO A 366 -21.64 -3.69 -10.10
CA PRO A 366 -20.49 -4.12 -10.88
C PRO A 366 -20.12 -3.13 -12.00
N ASP A 367 -21.07 -2.36 -12.52
CA ASP A 367 -20.80 -1.33 -13.53
C ASP A 367 -20.14 -0.05 -12.93
N GLN A 368 -20.00 0.02 -11.60
CA GLN A 368 -19.40 1.14 -10.87
C GLN A 368 -18.23 0.71 -9.99
N ILE A 369 -17.52 -0.35 -10.39
CA ILE A 369 -16.30 -0.80 -9.71
C ILE A 369 -15.07 -0.20 -10.38
N ALA A 370 -14.16 0.31 -9.56
CA ALA A 370 -12.79 0.65 -9.94
C ALA A 370 -11.81 -0.32 -9.25
N LEU A 371 -10.69 -0.60 -9.92
CA LEU A 371 -9.68 -1.54 -9.45
C LEU A 371 -8.39 -0.82 -9.04
N LEU A 372 -7.70 -1.38 -8.04
CA LEU A 372 -6.34 -1.03 -7.68
C LEU A 372 -5.46 -2.29 -7.59
N ASP A 373 -4.26 -2.22 -8.15
CA ASP A 373 -3.31 -3.34 -8.21
C ASP A 373 -2.08 -3.11 -7.34
N ASN A 374 -1.60 -4.16 -6.66
CA ASN A 374 -0.34 -4.13 -5.94
C ASN A 374 0.50 -5.35 -6.31
N PHE A 375 1.55 -5.14 -7.10
CA PHE A 375 2.47 -6.17 -7.57
C PHE A 375 3.64 -6.33 -6.60
N CYS A 376 3.90 -7.55 -6.14
CA CYS A 376 5.15 -7.91 -5.47
C CYS A 376 5.83 -9.04 -6.24
N TRP A 377 7.06 -8.76 -6.71
CA TRP A 377 7.79 -9.67 -7.58
C TRP A 377 9.28 -9.76 -7.24
N GLY A 378 9.91 -10.84 -7.71
CA GLY A 378 11.37 -11.00 -7.70
C GLY A 378 12.10 -10.01 -8.60
N ASN A 379 13.38 -10.27 -8.91
CA ASN A 379 14.21 -9.34 -9.67
C ASN A 379 13.81 -9.31 -11.17
N PRO A 380 13.19 -8.23 -11.68
CA PRO A 380 12.71 -8.14 -13.05
C PRO A 380 13.85 -8.01 -14.09
N ARG A 381 15.11 -7.96 -13.64
CA ARG A 381 16.26 -8.01 -14.54
C ARG A 381 16.52 -9.42 -15.06
N LEU A 382 15.99 -10.44 -14.39
CA LEU A 382 16.07 -11.83 -14.81
C LEU A 382 14.91 -12.15 -15.78
N PRO A 383 15.17 -12.72 -16.98
CA PRO A 383 14.13 -12.93 -17.99
C PRO A 383 12.95 -13.78 -17.52
N ASP A 384 13.19 -14.81 -16.72
CA ASP A 384 12.16 -15.72 -16.18
C ASP A 384 11.22 -15.00 -15.21
N ARG A 385 11.77 -14.19 -14.30
CA ARG A 385 11.00 -13.36 -13.37
C ARG A 385 10.17 -12.34 -14.12
N LEU A 386 10.78 -11.65 -15.09
CA LEU A 386 10.08 -10.69 -15.93
C LEU A 386 8.98 -11.34 -16.77
N GLY A 387 9.21 -12.53 -17.31
CA GLY A 387 8.20 -13.27 -18.08
C GLY A 387 6.96 -13.56 -17.26
N ALA A 388 7.15 -14.03 -16.04
CA ALA A 388 6.05 -14.31 -15.13
C ALA A 388 5.27 -13.02 -14.74
N LEU A 389 5.97 -11.90 -14.52
CA LEU A 389 5.34 -10.59 -14.29
C LEU A 389 4.53 -10.12 -15.52
N VAL A 390 5.07 -10.26 -16.73
CA VAL A 390 4.37 -9.93 -17.99
C VAL A 390 3.09 -10.75 -18.14
N ARG A 391 3.14 -12.05 -17.81
CA ARG A 391 1.96 -12.93 -17.80
C ARG A 391 0.89 -12.44 -16.81
N CYS A 392 1.31 -12.00 -15.62
CA CYS A 392 0.42 -11.40 -14.62
C CYS A 392 -0.25 -10.12 -15.18
N CYS A 393 0.52 -9.19 -15.75
CA CYS A 393 -0.02 -7.97 -16.39
C CYS A 393 -1.03 -8.28 -17.51
N GLN A 394 -0.79 -9.32 -18.32
CA GLN A 394 -1.74 -9.76 -19.35
C GLN A 394 -3.06 -10.22 -18.72
N GLY A 395 -3.01 -11.00 -17.64
CA GLY A 395 -4.20 -11.42 -16.91
C GLY A 395 -4.97 -10.24 -16.31
N CYS A 396 -4.28 -9.26 -15.72
CA CYS A 396 -4.90 -8.03 -15.23
C CYS A 396 -5.62 -7.27 -16.36
N TYR A 397 -4.96 -7.08 -17.50
CA TYR A 397 -5.55 -6.40 -18.65
C TYR A 397 -6.84 -7.10 -19.09
N GLU A 398 -6.77 -8.41 -19.34
CA GLU A 398 -7.91 -9.21 -19.79
C GLU A 398 -9.08 -9.17 -18.79
N ALA A 399 -8.79 -9.34 -17.49
CA ALA A 399 -9.79 -9.30 -16.44
C ALA A 399 -10.45 -7.91 -16.33
N SER A 400 -9.66 -6.84 -16.34
CA SER A 400 -10.21 -5.46 -16.30
C SER A 400 -11.07 -5.14 -17.51
N MET A 401 -10.71 -5.65 -18.69
CA MET A 401 -11.49 -5.45 -19.91
C MET A 401 -12.80 -6.23 -19.86
N ALA A 402 -12.79 -7.46 -19.33
CA ALA A 402 -13.99 -8.27 -19.19
C ALA A 402 -14.96 -7.70 -18.15
N TYR A 403 -14.45 -7.26 -16.99
CA TYR A 403 -15.24 -6.61 -15.95
C TYR A 403 -15.58 -5.14 -16.27
N ARG A 404 -14.96 -4.55 -17.30
CA ARG A 404 -15.09 -3.13 -17.66
C ARG A 404 -14.77 -2.19 -16.50
N ALA A 405 -13.86 -2.61 -15.63
CA ALA A 405 -13.49 -1.93 -14.41
C ALA A 405 -12.10 -1.27 -14.59
N PRO A 406 -11.99 0.07 -14.52
CA PRO A 406 -10.73 0.77 -14.75
C PRO A 406 -9.77 0.66 -13.57
N TRP A 407 -8.47 0.65 -13.87
CA TRP A 407 -7.40 0.82 -12.89
C TRP A 407 -7.26 2.30 -12.52
N VAL A 408 -7.42 2.64 -11.24
CA VAL A 408 -7.35 4.04 -10.77
C VAL A 408 -6.09 4.36 -9.96
N SER A 409 -5.41 3.35 -9.46
CA SER A 409 -4.17 3.47 -8.70
C SER A 409 -3.51 2.09 -8.60
N GLY A 410 -2.23 2.05 -8.25
CA GLY A 410 -1.52 0.82 -7.98
C GLY A 410 -0.10 1.07 -7.49
N LYS A 411 0.60 -0.02 -7.14
CA LYS A 411 2.00 0.02 -6.73
C LYS A 411 2.71 -1.26 -7.12
N ASP A 412 4.00 -1.15 -7.40
CA ASP A 412 4.88 -2.30 -7.52
C ASP A 412 6.00 -2.29 -6.46
N SER A 413 6.35 -3.48 -6.02
CA SER A 413 7.51 -3.78 -5.19
C SER A 413 8.27 -4.91 -5.88
N LEU A 414 9.45 -4.60 -6.39
CA LEU A 414 10.26 -5.50 -7.20
C LEU A 414 11.56 -5.84 -6.47
N ASN A 415 12.27 -6.88 -6.94
CA ASN A 415 13.48 -7.40 -6.28
C ASN A 415 13.20 -8.07 -4.92
N ASN A 416 11.99 -8.57 -4.69
CA ASN A 416 11.65 -9.39 -3.52
C ASN A 416 12.28 -10.79 -3.64
N GLU A 417 13.60 -10.85 -3.49
CA GLU A 417 14.38 -12.08 -3.41
C GLU A 417 15.39 -12.01 -2.27
N PHE A 418 15.75 -13.18 -1.74
CA PHE A 418 16.78 -13.34 -0.72
C PHE A 418 17.94 -14.15 -1.29
N LYS A 419 19.16 -13.63 -1.13
CA LYS A 419 20.39 -14.33 -1.49
C LYS A 419 20.98 -15.03 -0.27
N THR A 420 20.99 -16.36 -0.29
CA THR A 420 21.51 -17.19 0.79
C THR A 420 23.05 -17.22 0.80
N ALA A 421 23.65 -17.68 1.90
CA ALA A 421 25.11 -17.73 2.08
C ALA A 421 25.82 -18.61 1.03
N ASP A 422 25.15 -19.65 0.51
CA ASP A 422 25.63 -20.50 -0.57
C ASP A 422 25.52 -19.85 -1.97
N GLY A 423 24.99 -18.62 -2.06
CA GLY A 423 24.82 -17.86 -3.29
C GLY A 423 23.54 -18.15 -4.06
N SER A 424 22.67 -19.05 -3.57
CA SER A 424 21.36 -19.31 -4.17
C SER A 424 20.41 -18.12 -3.97
N ARG A 425 19.39 -18.00 -4.84
CA ARG A 425 18.39 -16.93 -4.79
C ARG A 425 17.02 -17.54 -4.57
N LYS A 426 16.31 -17.06 -3.56
CA LYS A 426 14.92 -17.44 -3.27
C LYS A 426 14.03 -16.23 -3.46
N ALA A 427 13.21 -16.26 -4.51
CA ALA A 427 12.19 -15.24 -4.75
C ALA A 427 10.92 -15.59 -3.97
N ILE A 428 10.17 -14.56 -3.57
CA ILE A 428 8.78 -14.76 -3.15
C ILE A 428 7.97 -15.38 -4.30
N PRO A 429 6.82 -16.03 -4.02
CA PRO A 429 5.84 -16.27 -5.06
C PRO A 429 5.40 -14.92 -5.62
N GLY A 430 5.21 -14.87 -6.93
CA GLY A 430 4.64 -13.70 -7.56
C GLY A 430 3.30 -13.36 -6.91
N THR A 431 3.17 -12.17 -6.33
CA THR A 431 2.01 -11.84 -5.51
C THR A 431 1.32 -10.61 -6.08
N LEU A 432 0.03 -10.74 -6.35
CA LEU A 432 -0.83 -9.66 -6.81
C LEU A 432 -2.00 -9.51 -5.84
N LEU A 433 -2.08 -8.35 -5.20
CA LEU A 433 -3.24 -7.98 -4.38
C LEU A 433 -4.10 -6.98 -5.16
N ILE A 434 -5.36 -7.36 -5.39
CA ILE A 434 -6.36 -6.50 -6.02
C ILE A 434 -7.33 -5.95 -4.98
N HIS A 435 -7.63 -4.66 -5.09
CA HIS A 435 -8.74 -4.02 -4.40
C HIS A 435 -9.81 -3.66 -5.45
N ALA A 436 -11.06 -3.99 -5.17
CA ALA A 436 -12.22 -3.53 -5.92
C ALA A 436 -13.00 -2.52 -5.06
N LEU A 437 -13.05 -1.28 -5.51
CA LEU A 437 -13.82 -0.22 -4.86
C LEU A 437 -15.10 0.02 -5.65
N GLY A 438 -16.24 -0.25 -5.02
CA GLY A 438 -17.57 -0.05 -5.58
C GLY A 438 -18.40 0.93 -4.78
N ARG A 439 -19.55 1.31 -5.36
CA ARG A 439 -20.55 2.15 -4.69
C ARG A 439 -21.81 1.34 -4.38
N LEU A 440 -22.30 1.46 -3.16
CA LEU A 440 -23.62 1.01 -2.74
C LEU A 440 -24.54 2.23 -2.65
N PRO A 441 -25.64 2.30 -3.41
CA PRO A 441 -26.50 3.48 -3.42
C PRO A 441 -27.24 3.73 -2.10
N ARG A 442 -27.49 2.67 -1.33
CA ARG A 442 -28.24 2.69 -0.06
C ARG A 442 -27.70 1.62 0.88
N VAL A 443 -27.29 1.99 2.08
CA VAL A 443 -26.70 1.08 3.06
C VAL A 443 -27.64 -0.06 3.47
N SER A 444 -28.96 0.17 3.41
CA SER A 444 -29.99 -0.86 3.67
C SER A 444 -29.93 -2.07 2.72
N LEU A 445 -29.24 -1.96 1.59
CA LEU A 445 -29.04 -3.05 0.62
C LEU A 445 -27.84 -3.96 0.96
N THR A 446 -27.13 -3.69 2.06
CA THR A 446 -26.00 -4.51 2.50
C THR A 446 -26.43 -5.95 2.78
N VAL A 447 -25.70 -6.91 2.24
CA VAL A 447 -25.96 -8.34 2.44
C VAL A 447 -25.09 -8.89 3.59
N PRO A 448 -25.68 -9.53 4.63
CA PRO A 448 -24.92 -10.12 5.73
C PRO A 448 -24.19 -11.42 5.34
N ASN A 449 -23.04 -11.71 5.99
CA ASN A 449 -22.21 -12.91 5.74
C ASN A 449 -22.75 -14.21 6.36
N ARG A 450 -24.04 -14.29 6.68
CA ARG A 450 -24.61 -15.42 7.44
C ARG A 450 -25.94 -15.89 6.91
N LEU A 451 -26.23 -17.17 7.13
CA LEU A 451 -27.55 -17.72 6.89
C LEU A 451 -28.59 -16.98 7.75
N GLN A 452 -29.65 -16.49 7.10
CA GLN A 452 -30.60 -15.58 7.74
C GLN A 452 -31.69 -16.32 8.54
N LYS A 453 -32.33 -17.33 7.94
CA LYS A 453 -33.41 -18.08 8.59
C LYS A 453 -33.53 -19.50 8.03
N ALA A 454 -34.02 -20.42 8.86
CA ALA A 454 -34.36 -21.77 8.44
C ALA A 454 -35.44 -21.77 7.34
N GLY A 455 -35.35 -22.72 6.41
CA GLY A 455 -36.25 -22.83 5.26
C GLY A 455 -35.90 -21.91 4.08
N ASN A 456 -34.86 -21.07 4.18
CA ASN A 456 -34.32 -20.39 3.00
C ASN A 456 -33.69 -21.40 2.04
N ALA A 457 -33.89 -21.18 0.74
CA ALA A 457 -33.20 -21.94 -0.30
C ALA A 457 -31.74 -21.50 -0.43
N LEU A 458 -30.86 -22.46 -0.71
CA LEU A 458 -29.44 -22.24 -1.02
C LEU A 458 -29.22 -22.51 -2.51
N TYR A 459 -28.55 -21.58 -3.18
CA TYR A 459 -28.25 -21.66 -4.60
C TYR A 459 -26.74 -21.55 -4.81
N VAL A 460 -26.22 -22.32 -5.76
CA VAL A 460 -24.89 -22.15 -6.32
C VAL A 460 -25.07 -21.49 -7.68
N VAL A 461 -24.41 -20.38 -7.91
CA VAL A 461 -24.46 -19.64 -9.18
C VAL A 461 -23.19 -19.92 -9.96
N GLY A 462 -23.34 -20.37 -11.20
CA GLY A 462 -22.23 -20.78 -12.06
C GLY A 462 -22.09 -22.30 -12.18
N GLU A 463 -21.09 -22.71 -12.94
CA GLU A 463 -20.73 -24.12 -13.17
C GLU A 463 -19.43 -24.44 -12.42
N THR A 464 -19.29 -25.67 -11.92
CA THR A 464 -18.08 -26.16 -11.26
C THR A 464 -17.50 -27.33 -12.06
N ALA A 465 -16.17 -27.36 -12.24
CA ALA A 465 -15.45 -28.45 -12.90
C ALA A 465 -14.36 -29.03 -11.98
N GLU A 466 -13.68 -30.09 -12.42
CA GLU A 466 -12.58 -30.75 -11.68
C GLU A 466 -11.28 -29.92 -11.71
N GLU A 467 -11.31 -28.73 -11.11
CA GLU A 467 -10.25 -27.70 -11.23
C GLU A 467 -9.42 -27.55 -9.94
N LEU A 468 -9.15 -28.67 -9.27
CA LEU A 468 -8.52 -28.68 -7.94
C LEU A 468 -7.01 -28.39 -7.93
N GLY A 469 -6.36 -28.20 -9.08
CA GLY A 469 -4.93 -27.86 -9.17
C GLY A 469 -4.59 -26.70 -8.23
N ASP A 470 -3.44 -26.72 -7.56
CA ASP A 470 -2.97 -25.70 -6.61
C ASP A 470 -3.94 -25.26 -5.48
N SER A 471 -5.08 -25.95 -5.31
CA SER A 471 -6.05 -25.66 -4.24
C SER A 471 -5.48 -26.03 -2.87
N ALA A 472 -6.09 -25.50 -1.81
CA ALA A 472 -5.79 -25.92 -0.44
C ALA A 472 -6.05 -27.41 -0.20
N TYR A 473 -6.89 -28.07 -1.01
CA TYR A 473 -7.14 -29.50 -0.90
C TYR A 473 -5.95 -30.35 -1.33
N LEU A 474 -5.14 -29.87 -2.29
CA LEU A 474 -3.97 -30.60 -2.81
C LEU A 474 -2.65 -30.22 -2.14
N ARG A 475 -2.63 -29.18 -1.32
CA ARG A 475 -1.48 -28.80 -0.49
C ARG A 475 -1.58 -29.49 0.86
#